data_AF-A0A518VF91-F1
#
_entry.id   AF-A0A518VF91-F1
#
_cell.length_a   1.000
_cell.length_b   1.000
_cell.length_c   1.000
_cell.angle_alpha   90.00
_cell.angle_beta   90.00
_cell.angle_gamma   90.00
#
_symmetry.space_group_name_H-M   'P 1'
#
loop_
_entity.id
_entity.type
_entity.pdbx_description
1 polymer ?
#
loop_
_entity_poly.entity_id
_entity_poly.type
_entity_poly.pdbx_seq_one_letter_code
_entity_poly.pdbx_strand_id
1 'polypeptide(L)' 'MEVLRKELEHRYFKKGSFLHPEVLQMSQQLDEYIVAFQKLTKH' A
#
# COMPACT_ATOMS: atom_id res chain seq x y z
N MET A 1 3.98 5.66 -6.97
CA MET A 1 3.03 5.90 -5.86
C MET A 1 1.58 5.63 -6.28
N GLU A 2 1.07 6.25 -7.34
CA GLU A 2 -0.37 6.14 -7.70
C GLU A 2 -0.80 4.74 -8.20
N VAL A 3 0.08 4.03 -8.91
CA VAL A 3 -0.21 2.68 -9.44
C VAL A 3 -0.45 1.67 -8.31
N LEU A 4 0.45 1.62 -7.32
CA LEU A 4 0.31 0.74 -6.15
C LEU A 4 -0.95 1.06 -5.34
N ARG A 5 -1.29 2.35 -5.18
CA ARG A 5 -2.53 2.77 -4.51
C ARG A 5 -3.77 2.30 -5.26
N LYS A 6 -3.81 2.48 -6.59
CA LYS A 6 -4.93 2.01 -7.42
C LYS A 6 -5.06 0.49 -7.41
N GLU A 7 -3.94 -0.23 -7.38
CA GLU A 7 -3.96 -1.70 -7.30
C GLU A 7 -4.48 -2.18 -5.94
N LEU A 8 -4.09 -1.50 -4.85
CA LEU A 8 -4.62 -1.76 -3.50
C LEU A 8 -6.12 -1.50 -3.43
N GLU A 9 -6.59 -0.36 -3.95
CA GLU A 9 -8.02 -0.03 -4.02
C GLU A 9 -8.81 -1.08 -4.80
N HIS A 10 -8.29 -1.52 -5.95
CA HIS A 10 -8.96 -2.53 -6.76
C HIS A 10 -9.02 -3.89 -6.05
N ARG A 11 -7.94 -4.30 -5.36
CA ARG A 11 -7.94 -5.54 -4.57
C ARG A 11 -8.83 -5.43 -3.34
N TYR A 12 -8.84 -4.30 -2.66
CA TYR A 12 -9.74 -4.02 -1.56
C TYR A 12 -11.21 -4.09 -2.02
N PHE A 13 -11.54 -3.47 -3.15
CA PHE A 13 -12.87 -3.50 -3.74
C PHE A 13 -13.26 -4.92 -4.18
N LYS A 14 -12.35 -5.67 -4.81
CA LYS A 14 -12.58 -7.04 -5.28
C LYS A 14 -12.73 -8.06 -4.15
N LYS A 15 -11.95 -7.91 -3.06
CA LYS A 15 -11.98 -8.82 -1.91
C LYS A 15 -13.01 -8.41 -0.86
N GLY A 16 -13.47 -7.15 -0.88
CA GLY A 16 -14.46 -6.62 0.06
C GLY A 16 -13.98 -6.55 1.51
N SER A 17 -12.69 -6.80 1.77
CA SER A 17 -12.12 -6.83 3.12
C SER A 17 -10.67 -6.38 3.12
N PHE A 18 -10.39 -5.42 3.99
CA PHE A 18 -9.03 -4.91 4.25
C PHE A 18 -8.16 -5.95 4.97
N LEU A 19 -8.79 -6.90 5.68
CA LEU A 19 -8.12 -7.95 6.45
C LEU A 19 -7.64 -9.11 5.57
N HIS A 20 -7.87 -9.05 4.26
CA HIS A 20 -7.37 -10.08 3.37
C HIS A 20 -5.83 -10.01 3.32
N PRO A 21 -5.11 -11.12 3.51
CA PRO A 21 -3.65 -11.11 3.67
C PRO A 21 -2.92 -10.44 2.49
N GLU A 22 -3.41 -10.59 1.26
CA GLU A 22 -2.91 -9.85 0.09
C GLU A 22 -3.04 -8.33 0.20
N VAL A 23 -4.19 -7.82 0.66
CA VAL A 23 -4.44 -6.38 0.80
C VAL A 23 -3.60 -5.83 1.95
N LEU A 24 -3.47 -6.59 3.04
CA LEU A 24 -2.64 -6.23 4.18
C LEU A 24 -1.16 -6.16 3.80
N GLN A 25 -0.65 -7.15 3.07
CA GLN A 25 0.74 -7.20 2.62
C GLN A 25 1.07 -6.05 1.67
N MET A 26 0.20 -5.73 0.72
CA MET A 26 0.40 -4.57 -0.16
C MET A 26 0.31 -3.25 0.60
N SER A 27 -0.57 -3.16 1.61
CA SER A 27 -0.67 -1.97 2.46
C SER A 27 0.61 -1.77 3.26
N GLN A 28 1.20 -2.85 3.80
CA GLN A 28 2.49 -2.81 4.49
C GLN A 28 3.62 -2.39 3.55
N GLN A 29 3.68 -2.94 2.33
CA GLN A 29 4.70 -2.53 1.36
C GLN A 29 4.59 -1.05 0.99
N LEU A 30 3.36 -0.53 0.87
CA LEU A 30 3.11 0.89 0.64
C LEU A 30 3.58 1.74 1.83
N ASP A 31 3.27 1.34 3.06
CA ASP A 31 3.68 2.03 4.27
C ASP A 31 5.21 2.08 4.40
N GLU A 32 5.89 0.95 4.21
CA GLU A 32 7.35 0.87 4.20
C GLU A 32 7.97 1.76 3.12
N TYR A 33 7.39 1.78 1.92
CA TYR A 33 7.86 2.65 0.84
C TYR A 33 7.64 4.13 1.16
N ILE A 34 6.52 4.50 1.78
CA ILE A 34 6.25 5.88 2.22
C ILE A 34 7.24 6.29 3.30
N VAL A 35 7.50 5.43 4.30
CA VAL A 35 8.47 5.70 5.36
C VAL A 35 9.88 5.83 4.81
N ALA A 36 10.29 4.92 3.91
CA ALA A 36 11.58 4.98 3.24
C ALA A 36 11.71 6.27 2.41
N PHE A 37 10.69 6.62 1.64
CA PHE A 37 10.66 7.85 0.86
C PHE A 37 10.71 9.09 1.76
N GLN A 38 9.94 9.13 2.85
CA GLN A 38 9.97 10.23 3.82
C GLN A 38 11.36 10.40 4.45
N LYS A 39 12.03 9.28 4.78
CA LYS A 39 13.42 9.31 5.28
C LYS A 39 14.39 9.86 4.25
N LEU A 40 14.22 9.51 2.97
CA LEU A 40 15.04 10.02 1.87
C LEU A 40 14.80 11.50 1.57
N THR A 41 13.57 11.99 1.72
CA THR A 41 13.22 13.40 1.47
C THR A 41 13.49 14.36 2.64
N LYS A 42 13.77 13.84 3.84
CA LYS A 42 14.10 14.66 5.02
C LYS A 42 15.58 15.06 5.09
N HIS A 43 16.31 14.98 3.98
CA HIS A 43 17.74 15.27 3.89
C HIS A 43 18.04 16.59 3.18
#